data_AF-A0A6H2FS21-F1
#
_entry.id   AF-A0A6H2FS21-F1
#
_cell.length_a   1.000
_cell.length_b   1.000
_cell.length_c   1.000
_cell.angle_alpha   90.00
_cell.angle_beta   90.00
_cell.angle_gamma   90.00
#
_symmetry.space_group_name_H-M   'P 1'
#
loop_
_entity.id
_entity.type
_entity.pdbx_description
1 polymer ?
#
loop_
_entity_poly.entity_id
_entity_poly.type
_entity_poly.pdbx_seq_one_letter_code
_entity_poly.pdbx_strand_id
1 'polypeptide(L)'
;MNIVEFKKNINKYITDLVKWFISTILLVIILILNYNYRNIDLFIRLILFFLILTLIIFIISCTKKGKKLFSFIYYARIEARKVIWPSYKDTWNTTLIIILIITIISIIFCVLDNFLIYLISFLTGTRL
;
A
#
# COMPACT_ATOMS: atom_id res chain seq x y z
N MET A 1 11.42 41.32 -0.75
CA MET A 1 11.83 39.91 -0.98
C MET A 1 13.32 39.92 -1.28
N ASN A 2 14.15 39.51 -0.33
CA ASN A 2 15.59 39.84 -0.33
C ASN A 2 16.43 38.80 -1.09
N ILE A 3 17.45 39.27 -1.80
CA ILE A 3 18.39 38.46 -2.62
C ILE A 3 19.07 37.35 -1.77
N VAL A 4 19.24 37.60 -0.46
CA VAL A 4 19.79 36.65 0.51
C VAL A 4 18.86 35.44 0.74
N GLU A 5 17.54 35.65 0.80
CA GLU A 5 16.56 34.57 0.94
C GLU A 5 16.49 33.70 -0.31
N PHE A 6 16.56 34.31 -1.50
CA PHE A 6 16.58 33.60 -2.76
C PHE A 6 17.83 32.69 -2.89
N LYS A 7 19.02 33.23 -2.58
CA LYS A 7 20.27 32.44 -2.57
C LYS A 7 20.23 31.29 -1.55
N LYS A 8 19.62 31.52 -0.38
CA LYS A 8 19.44 30.49 0.66
C LYS A 8 18.54 29.36 0.17
N ASN A 9 17.47 29.67 -0.56
CA ASN A 9 16.54 28.67 -1.08
C ASN A 9 17.15 27.86 -2.25
N ILE A 10 17.94 28.50 -3.13
CA ILE A 10 18.69 27.84 -4.21
C ILE A 10 19.74 26.88 -3.65
N ASN A 11 20.58 27.31 -2.71
CA ASN A 11 21.59 26.43 -2.12
C ASN A 11 20.92 25.23 -1.42
N LYS A 12 19.78 25.48 -0.77
CA LYS A 12 18.92 24.43 -0.24
C LYS A 12 18.51 23.44 -1.32
N TYR A 13 18.05 23.88 -2.49
CA TYR A 13 17.59 23.00 -3.57
C TYR A 13 18.73 22.17 -4.16
N ILE A 14 19.90 22.79 -4.38
CA ILE A 14 21.11 22.12 -4.89
C ILE A 14 21.55 20.99 -3.95
N THR A 15 21.57 21.23 -2.63
CA THR A 15 21.94 20.17 -1.66
C THR A 15 20.98 18.98 -1.62
N ASP A 16 19.69 19.18 -1.90
CA ASP A 16 18.73 18.07 -1.99
C ASP A 16 18.89 17.29 -3.30
N LEU A 17 19.15 17.99 -4.42
CA LEU A 17 19.44 17.35 -5.71
C LEU A 17 20.70 16.49 -5.65
N VAL A 18 21.78 16.99 -5.05
CA VAL A 18 23.03 16.24 -4.90
C VAL A 18 22.82 14.97 -4.08
N LYS A 19 22.06 15.04 -2.97
CA LYS A 19 21.72 13.85 -2.17
C LYS A 19 20.87 12.83 -2.94
N TRP A 20 19.96 13.31 -3.79
CA TRP A 20 19.17 12.45 -4.67
C TRP A 20 20.05 11.73 -5.68
N PHE A 21 20.92 12.44 -6.39
CA PHE A 21 21.85 11.84 -7.36
C PHE A 21 22.78 10.80 -6.72
N ILE A 22 23.35 11.10 -5.55
CA ILE A 22 24.19 10.16 -4.80
C ILE A 22 23.41 8.88 -4.45
N SER A 23 22.14 9.02 -4.05
CA SER A 23 21.31 7.87 -3.71
C SER A 23 20.94 7.01 -4.92
N THR A 24 20.66 7.59 -6.08
CA THR A 24 20.38 6.82 -7.31
C THR A 24 21.62 6.08 -7.78
N ILE A 25 22.80 6.71 -7.69
CA ILE A 25 24.08 6.06 -8.01
C ILE A 25 24.33 4.86 -7.08
N LEU A 26 24.11 5.01 -5.77
CA LEU A 26 24.26 3.90 -4.82
C LEU A 26 23.28 2.74 -5.09
N LEU A 27 22.04 3.03 -5.50
CA LEU A 27 21.07 2.00 -5.90
C LEU A 27 21.57 1.21 -7.12
N VAL A 28 22.10 1.89 -8.13
CA VAL A 28 22.65 1.23 -9.32
C VAL A 28 23.85 0.36 -8.94
N ILE A 29 24.72 0.85 -8.06
CA ILE A 29 25.86 0.08 -7.52
C ILE A 29 25.39 -1.20 -6.82
N ILE A 30 24.32 -1.13 -6.01
CA ILE A 30 23.75 -2.31 -5.33
C ILE A 30 23.30 -3.38 -6.33
N LEU A 31 22.68 -2.97 -7.44
CA LEU A 31 22.17 -3.87 -8.47
C LEU A 31 23.32 -4.55 -9.21
N ILE A 32 24.36 -3.78 -9.55
CA ILE A 32 25.57 -4.28 -10.22
C ILE A 32 26.32 -5.26 -9.31
N LEU A 33 26.50 -4.93 -8.03
CA LEU A 33 27.13 -5.81 -7.05
C LEU A 33 26.35 -7.13 -6.93
N ASN A 34 25.02 -7.05 -6.80
CA ASN A 34 24.17 -8.24 -6.70
C ASN A 34 24.22 -9.11 -7.97
N TYR A 35 24.34 -8.50 -9.16
CA TYR A 35 24.47 -9.22 -10.42
C TYR A 35 25.84 -9.91 -10.57
N ASN A 36 26.93 -9.21 -10.26
CA ASN A 36 28.29 -9.74 -10.43
C ASN A 36 28.61 -10.85 -9.42
N TYR A 37 28.12 -10.73 -8.19
CA TYR A 37 28.36 -11.70 -7.11
C TYR A 37 27.31 -12.83 -7.07
N ARG A 38 26.85 -13.29 -8.24
CA ARG A 38 25.86 -14.38 -8.35
C ARG A 38 26.42 -15.76 -7.96
N ASN A 39 27.74 -15.93 -8.01
CA ASN A 39 28.43 -17.21 -7.76
C ASN A 39 28.91 -17.40 -6.31
N ILE A 40 28.58 -16.47 -5.40
CA ILE A 40 28.94 -16.53 -3.97
C ILE A 40 27.75 -17.07 -3.15
N ASP A 41 28.03 -17.65 -1.99
CA ASP A 41 27.03 -18.06 -0.99
C ASP A 41 25.96 -16.97 -0.73
N LEU A 42 24.71 -17.43 -0.67
CA LEU A 42 23.53 -16.56 -0.53
C LEU A 42 23.58 -15.65 0.70
N PHE A 43 24.17 -16.12 1.81
CA PHE A 43 24.24 -15.37 3.07
C PHE A 43 25.08 -14.10 2.97
N ILE A 44 26.25 -14.19 2.33
CA ILE A 44 27.18 -13.04 2.18
C ILE A 44 26.54 -11.97 1.31
N ARG A 45 25.83 -12.37 0.25
CA ARG A 45 25.10 -11.47 -0.65
C ARG A 45 23.98 -10.70 0.09
N LEU A 46 23.24 -11.38 0.96
CA LEU A 46 22.18 -10.77 1.75
C LEU A 46 22.72 -9.72 2.73
N ILE A 47 23.83 -10.03 3.43
CA ILE A 47 24.49 -9.07 4.32
C ILE A 47 24.94 -7.82 3.56
N LEU A 48 25.62 -7.99 2.43
CA LEU A 48 26.15 -6.88 1.64
C LEU A 48 25.04 -5.98 1.11
N PHE A 49 23.95 -6.58 0.62
CA PHE A 49 22.78 -5.87 0.15
C PHE A 49 22.11 -5.07 1.28
N PHE A 50 21.87 -5.68 2.45
CA PHE A 50 21.27 -4.98 3.59
C PHE A 50 22.14 -3.82 4.09
N LEU A 51 23.47 -3.99 4.11
CA LEU A 51 24.40 -2.94 4.53
C LEU A 51 24.32 -1.72 3.60
N ILE A 52 24.31 -1.92 2.29
CA ILE A 52 24.24 -0.81 1.33
C ILE A 52 22.81 -0.24 1.28
N LEU A 53 21.77 -1.06 1.45
CA LEU A 53 20.38 -0.62 1.49
C LEU A 53 20.11 0.29 2.68
N THR A 54 20.63 -0.06 3.86
CA THR A 54 20.50 0.77 5.07
C THR A 54 21.23 2.11 4.93
N LEU A 55 22.42 2.14 4.30
CA LEU A 55 23.12 3.38 3.96
C LEU A 55 22.30 4.29 3.03
N ILE A 56 21.68 3.71 2.00
CA ILE A 56 20.78 4.42 1.07
C ILE A 56 19.58 5.01 1.82
N ILE A 57 18.91 4.21 2.65
CA ILE A 57 17.77 4.63 3.48
C ILE A 57 18.17 5.80 4.40
N PHE A 58 19.37 5.75 4.96
CA PHE A 58 19.89 6.77 5.87
C PHE A 58 20.11 8.10 5.14
N ILE A 59 20.74 8.07 3.96
CA ILE A 59 20.97 9.26 3.12
C ILE A 59 19.64 9.90 2.67
N ILE A 60 18.68 9.09 2.25
CA ILE A 60 17.34 9.54 1.86
C ILE A 60 16.59 10.17 3.04
N SER A 61 16.66 9.55 4.22
CA SER A 61 16.00 10.04 5.43
C SER A 61 16.53 11.41 5.87
N CYS A 62 17.82 11.68 5.65
CA CYS A 62 18.44 12.97 5.92
C CYS A 62 18.07 14.09 4.92
N THR A 63 17.30 13.80 3.86
CA THR A 63 16.85 14.78 2.86
C THR A 63 15.59 15.51 3.34
N LYS A 64 15.33 16.74 2.85
CA LYS A 64 14.14 17.52 3.28
C LYS A 64 12.81 16.81 3.06
N LYS A 65 12.70 16.01 1.99
CA LYS A 65 11.53 15.14 1.76
C LYS A 65 11.39 14.11 2.89
N GLY A 66 12.50 13.49 3.32
CA GLY A 66 12.54 12.57 4.47
C GLY A 66 12.08 13.24 5.77
N LYS A 67 12.62 14.41 6.11
CA LYS A 67 12.19 15.17 7.31
C LYS A 67 10.71 15.56 7.27
N LYS A 68 10.20 15.98 6.11
CA LYS A 68 8.76 16.28 5.92
C LYS A 68 7.89 15.05 6.11
N LEU A 69 8.31 13.90 5.58
CA LEU A 69 7.61 12.62 5.78
C LEU A 69 7.59 12.22 7.26
N PHE A 70 8.69 12.39 7.99
CA PHE A 70 8.72 12.14 9.44
C PHE A 70 7.74 13.03 10.21
N SER A 71 7.70 14.33 9.91
CA SER A 71 6.69 15.22 10.50
C SER A 71 5.27 14.83 10.09
N PHE A 72 5.05 14.43 8.84
CA PHE A 72 3.74 13.98 8.35
C PHE A 72 3.26 12.72 9.08
N ILE A 73 4.14 11.73 9.30
CA ILE A 73 3.83 10.52 10.06
C ILE A 73 3.45 10.87 11.50
N TYR A 74 4.15 11.84 12.11
CA TYR A 74 3.83 12.32 13.45
C TYR A 74 2.42 12.94 13.53
N TYR A 75 2.07 13.83 12.59
CA TYR A 75 0.74 14.42 12.50
C TYR A 75 -0.34 13.39 12.15
N ALA A 76 -0.06 12.47 11.22
CA ALA A 76 -0.96 11.38 10.84
C ALA A 76 -1.29 10.45 12.02
N ARG A 77 -0.34 10.20 12.93
CA ARG A 77 -0.61 9.43 14.16
C ARG A 77 -1.51 10.18 15.15
N ILE A 78 -1.41 11.51 15.20
CA ILE A 78 -2.29 12.33 16.04
C ILE A 78 -3.71 12.33 15.47
N GLU A 79 -3.86 12.40 14.14
CA GLU A 79 -5.16 12.35 13.47
C GLU A 79 -5.77 10.96 13.44
N ALA A 80 -4.96 9.91 13.27
CA ALA A 80 -5.42 8.52 13.32
C ALA A 80 -6.04 8.16 14.68
N ARG A 81 -5.58 8.80 15.77
CA ARG A 81 -6.19 8.65 17.11
C ARG A 81 -7.54 9.37 17.24
N LYS A 82 -7.86 10.30 16.34
CA LYS A 82 -9.19 10.94 16.25
C LYS A 82 -10.17 10.11 15.43
N VAL A 83 -9.69 9.10 14.71
CA VAL A 83 -10.56 8.09 14.11
C VAL A 83 -11.10 7.25 15.26
N ILE A 84 -12.26 7.65 15.76
CA ILE A 84 -13.15 6.78 16.51
C ILE A 84 -13.47 5.58 15.62
N TRP A 85 -12.70 4.51 15.77
CA TRP A 85 -13.04 3.25 15.13
C TRP A 85 -14.41 2.83 15.67
N PRO A 86 -15.38 2.56 14.77
CA PRO A 86 -16.74 2.24 15.16
C PRO A 86 -16.73 1.08 16.17
N SER A 87 -17.48 1.23 17.25
CA SER A 87 -17.60 0.24 18.30
C SER A 87 -18.19 -1.06 17.72
N TYR A 88 -17.58 -2.20 18.06
CA TYR A 88 -17.95 -3.51 17.50
C TYR A 88 -19.45 -3.81 17.56
N LYS A 89 -20.14 -3.30 18.59
CA LYS A 89 -21.58 -3.54 18.81
C LYS A 89 -22.44 -3.04 17.64
N ASP A 90 -22.10 -1.91 17.01
CA ASP A 90 -22.90 -1.35 15.93
C ASP A 90 -22.68 -2.10 14.60
N THR A 91 -21.51 -2.71 14.44
CA THR A 91 -21.15 -3.49 13.24
C THR A 91 -21.89 -4.82 13.18
N TRP A 92 -22.04 -5.53 14.30
CA TRP A 92 -22.75 -6.83 14.33
C TRP A 92 -24.24 -6.68 14.05
N ASN A 93 -24.88 -5.61 14.56
CA ASN A 93 -26.29 -5.38 14.33
C ASN A 93 -26.57 -5.16 12.84
N THR A 94 -25.71 -4.39 12.16
CA THR A 94 -25.88 -4.10 10.73
C THR A 94 -25.55 -5.32 9.85
N THR A 95 -24.53 -6.12 10.18
CA THR A 95 -24.24 -7.36 9.42
C THR A 95 -25.33 -8.41 9.58
N LEU A 96 -25.91 -8.56 10.77
CA LEU A 96 -27.04 -9.47 10.99
C LEU A 96 -28.28 -9.07 10.18
N ILE A 97 -28.59 -7.77 10.11
CA ILE A 97 -29.67 -7.25 9.25
C ILE A 97 -29.39 -7.55 7.79
N ILE A 98 -28.15 -7.31 7.32
CA ILE A 98 -27.75 -7.57 5.93
C ILE A 98 -27.86 -9.06 5.60
N ILE A 99 -27.37 -9.95 6.46
CA ILE A 99 -27.46 -11.41 6.28
C ILE A 99 -28.91 -11.82 6.14
N LEU A 100 -29.79 -11.33 7.01
CA LEU A 100 -31.22 -11.65 6.98
C LEU A 100 -31.86 -11.25 5.65
N ILE A 101 -31.57 -10.05 5.16
CA ILE A 101 -32.09 -9.56 3.87
C ILE A 101 -31.55 -10.40 2.71
N ILE A 102 -30.24 -10.69 2.68
CA ILE A 102 -29.62 -11.48 1.61
C ILE A 102 -30.17 -12.91 1.59
N THR A 103 -30.41 -13.53 2.76
CA THR A 103 -31.03 -14.85 2.83
C THR A 103 -32.43 -14.86 2.25
N ILE A 104 -33.25 -13.85 2.54
CA ILE A 104 -34.61 -13.72 1.98
C ILE A 104 -34.55 -13.58 0.46
N ILE A 105 -33.68 -12.69 -0.04
CA ILE A 105 -33.50 -12.47 -1.48
C ILE A 105 -32.98 -13.73 -2.18
N SER A 106 -32.03 -14.44 -1.57
CA SER A 106 -31.48 -15.68 -2.13
C SER A 106 -32.53 -16.77 -2.23
N ILE A 107 -33.41 -16.91 -1.22
CA ILE A 107 -34.51 -17.87 -1.23
C ILE A 107 -35.51 -17.55 -2.33
N ILE A 108 -35.95 -16.29 -2.45
CA ILE A 108 -36.95 -15.94 -3.46
C ILE A 108 -36.42 -16.09 -4.88
N PHE A 109 -35.14 -15.76 -5.11
CA PHE A 109 -34.50 -15.94 -6.40
C PHE A 109 -34.39 -17.44 -6.74
N CYS A 110 -33.92 -18.25 -5.80
CA CYS A 110 -33.80 -19.70 -6.00
C CYS A 110 -35.16 -20.37 -6.28
N VAL A 111 -36.22 -19.97 -5.57
CA VAL A 111 -37.57 -20.47 -5.83
C VAL A 111 -38.05 -20.07 -7.22
N LEU A 112 -37.82 -18.82 -7.63
CA LEU A 112 -38.21 -18.34 -8.94
C LEU A 112 -37.48 -19.08 -10.06
N ASP A 113 -36.17 -19.27 -9.93
CA ASP A 113 -35.35 -20.01 -10.89
C ASP A 113 -35.82 -21.46 -11.02
N ASN A 114 -36.06 -22.15 -9.90
CA ASN A 114 -36.57 -23.53 -9.88
C ASN A 114 -37.98 -23.62 -10.48
N PHE A 115 -38.84 -22.64 -10.19
CA PHE A 115 -40.19 -22.57 -10.75
C PHE A 115 -40.16 -22.36 -12.27
N LEU A 116 -39.26 -21.51 -12.77
CA LEU A 116 -39.09 -21.28 -14.19
C LEU A 116 -38.64 -22.54 -14.92
N ILE A 117 -37.66 -23.27 -14.36
CA ILE A 117 -37.18 -24.56 -14.91
C ILE A 117 -38.32 -25.58 -14.95
N TYR A 118 -39.11 -25.69 -13.87
CA TYR A 118 -40.26 -26.59 -13.82
C TYR A 118 -41.28 -26.26 -14.92
N LEU A 119 -41.59 -24.98 -15.12
CA LEU A 119 -42.55 -24.51 -16.12
C LEU A 119 -42.03 -24.74 -17.56
N ILE A 120 -40.74 -24.47 -17.81
CA ILE A 120 -40.11 -24.72 -19.10
C ILE A 120 -40.06 -26.22 -19.40
N SER A 121 -39.69 -27.06 -18.43
CA SER A 121 -39.69 -28.53 -18.57
C SER A 121 -41.09 -29.07 -18.87
N PHE A 122 -42.13 -28.53 -18.23
CA PHE A 122 -43.53 -28.87 -18.52
C PHE A 122 -43.92 -28.52 -19.97
N LEU A 123 -43.53 -27.33 -20.45
CA LEU A 123 -43.84 -26.87 -21.80
C LEU A 123 -43.04 -27.59 -22.89
N THR A 124 -41.75 -27.84 -22.66
CA THR A 124 -40.86 -28.49 -23.64
C THR A 124 -41.02 -30.01 -23.66
N GLY A 125 -41.71 -30.61 -22.67
CA GLY A 125 -42.02 -32.05 -22.65
C GLY A 125 -40.79 -32.95 -22.57
N THR A 126 -39.60 -32.38 -22.44
CA THR A 126 -38.35 -33.11 -22.24
C THR A 126 -38.31 -33.59 -20.80
N ARG A 127 -38.76 -34.84 -20.63
CA ARG A 127 -38.62 -35.61 -19.39
C ARG A 127 -37.15 -35.64 -18.97
N LEU A 128 -36.93 -35.11 -17.77
CA LEU A 128 -35.77 -35.27 -16.88
C LEU A 128 -34.47 -34.61 -17.37
#